data_AF-A0A8J3SG36-F1
#
_entry.id   AF-A0A8J3SG36-F1
#
_cell.length_a   1.000
_cell.length_b   1.000
_cell.length_c   1.000
_cell.angle_alpha   90.00
_cell.angle_beta   90.00
_cell.angle_gamma   90.00
#
_symmetry.space_group_name_H-M   'P 1'
#
loop_
_entity.id
_entity.type
_entity.pdbx_description
1 polymer ?
#
loop_
_entity_poly.entity_id
_entity_poly.type
_entity_poly.pdbx_seq_one_letter_code
_entity_poly.pdbx_strand_id
1 'polypeptide(L)'
;MDAESSICLSDLVPALRWSRQQQIAEALADPRLPAGWWSSVTLPKALGATGLDWVCDRLARLSVSRWDHLPLSDVLPALHVHTVDPNLPGWSEPARSAITGLGGWSRLRRLTPGDLTGPAVPASPEVLVTAMFREVLGRIPGISEQIAPAAQAAASAPATQSAPAPSHTAPSHTAPAPSHAAAAPQVPSHAAPAPQAPSHAAAAPQSVPAPSHAAPAAQPAAPEPQALPSRRPQVDLSEYPLVRLVDNMFRDWNPLERAVAVERLFAVDPISLRALAHKLNADLSALSQAQRAAEERILLWLRSSESAPLTGHMFGLTEWLGAAATQEQLLGADPAHPIEVPTLRTPLWRVLVTLMPDRRLQDGWLVVGDLGSLRDRTRKLLAGKPADADIVVLMEHQLGIRAHSAQAWLDALAATPAQEEAFEPAAETTRQLPRRTPGANGHHRGGQPIPQVNASSIDPRAALATLSALSGNSRPHLITSQRAPLPPPTSPTTDPSRWQRIEVTSEHLRGAPVAVPEGYATQLGMRPGTLLSVTGPGDNAVVLVWRDHPVFDSLQPVLMRLNARPGDQVYVTVDGYRLEAQLPS
;
A
#
# COMPACT_ATOMS: atom_id res chain seq x y z
N MET A 1 22.40 19.07 -15.31
CA MET A 1 21.96 18.84 -13.91
C MET A 1 21.34 17.48 -13.94
N ASP A 2 22.21 16.50 -13.85
CA ASP A 2 21.95 15.14 -14.28
C ASP A 2 21.18 14.44 -13.18
N ALA A 3 19.98 13.98 -13.51
CA ALA A 3 19.12 13.30 -12.57
C ALA A 3 19.73 11.93 -12.27
N GLU A 4 20.44 11.82 -11.14
CA GLU A 4 20.99 10.55 -10.67
C GLU A 4 19.86 9.53 -10.51
N SER A 5 19.80 8.57 -11.44
CA SER A 5 18.73 7.57 -11.48
C SER A 5 18.76 6.71 -10.21
N SER A 6 17.75 6.88 -9.35
CA SER A 6 17.61 6.17 -8.06
C SER A 6 17.20 4.69 -8.19
N ILE A 7 17.46 4.07 -9.34
CA ILE A 7 17.05 2.70 -9.67
C ILE A 7 17.93 1.71 -8.91
N CYS A 8 17.32 0.83 -8.12
CA CYS A 8 17.96 -0.28 -7.42
C CYS A 8 17.86 -1.58 -8.23
N LEU A 9 18.68 -2.58 -7.91
CA LEU A 9 18.67 -3.87 -8.64
C LEU A 9 17.31 -4.58 -8.54
N SER A 10 16.61 -4.45 -7.40
CA SER A 10 15.28 -5.02 -7.16
C SER A 10 14.18 -4.46 -8.06
N ASP A 11 14.44 -3.34 -8.72
CA ASP A 11 13.46 -2.63 -9.56
C ASP A 11 13.46 -3.19 -10.98
N LEU A 12 14.62 -3.69 -11.41
CA LEU A 12 14.83 -4.37 -12.69
C LEU A 12 14.61 -5.88 -12.60
N VAL A 13 14.88 -6.47 -11.43
CA VAL A 13 14.68 -7.88 -11.13
C VAL A 13 13.68 -8.00 -9.98
N PRO A 14 12.36 -7.88 -10.24
CA PRO A 14 11.34 -7.87 -9.19
C PRO A 14 11.36 -9.13 -8.33
N ALA A 15 11.83 -10.26 -8.88
CA ALA A 15 12.00 -11.52 -8.19
C ALA A 15 12.85 -11.40 -6.89
N LEU A 16 13.72 -10.39 -6.78
CA LEU A 16 14.45 -10.06 -5.55
C LEU A 16 13.56 -9.47 -4.43
N ARG A 17 12.37 -8.97 -4.72
CA ARG A 17 11.45 -8.36 -3.74
C ARG A 17 10.55 -9.37 -3.02
N TRP A 18 10.25 -10.50 -3.68
CA TRP A 18 9.39 -11.58 -3.14
C TRP A 18 10.15 -12.86 -2.79
N SER A 19 11.45 -12.92 -3.08
CA SER A 19 12.33 -13.99 -2.61
C SER A 19 12.78 -13.76 -1.16
N ARG A 20 13.08 -14.84 -0.42
CA ARG A 20 13.49 -14.75 0.98
C ARG A 20 14.81 -13.99 1.12
N GLN A 21 14.80 -12.92 1.90
CA GLN A 21 15.93 -11.99 2.03
C GLN A 21 17.25 -12.67 2.45
N GLN A 22 17.17 -13.71 3.29
CA GLN A 22 18.34 -14.53 3.69
C GLN A 22 18.96 -15.32 2.52
N GLN A 23 18.16 -15.82 1.59
CA GLN A 23 18.64 -16.57 0.42
C GLN A 23 19.24 -15.63 -0.64
N ILE A 24 18.72 -14.41 -0.74
CA ILE A 24 19.32 -13.36 -1.57
C ILE A 24 20.66 -12.92 -0.96
N ALA A 25 20.72 -12.72 0.36
CA ALA A 25 21.95 -12.38 1.07
C ALA A 25 23.04 -13.43 0.86
N GLU A 26 22.71 -14.73 0.93
CA GLU A 26 23.66 -15.83 0.68
C GLU A 26 24.31 -15.77 -0.73
N ALA A 27 23.56 -15.32 -1.75
CA ALA A 27 24.03 -15.28 -3.13
C ALA A 27 24.61 -13.93 -3.59
N LEU A 28 24.15 -12.81 -3.01
CA LEU A 28 24.50 -11.43 -3.38
C LEU A 28 25.33 -10.69 -2.31
N ALA A 29 25.71 -11.32 -1.20
CA ALA A 29 26.64 -10.69 -0.26
C ALA A 29 27.98 -10.39 -0.92
N ASP A 30 28.40 -9.12 -0.83
CA ASP A 30 29.74 -8.65 -1.17
C ASP A 30 30.25 -7.75 -0.04
N PRO A 31 31.49 -7.93 0.46
CA PRO A 31 32.02 -7.15 1.58
C PRO A 31 32.19 -5.65 1.30
N ARG A 32 32.09 -5.21 0.04
CA ARG A 32 32.16 -3.79 -0.37
C ARG A 32 30.80 -3.09 -0.31
N LEU A 33 29.70 -3.82 -0.14
CA LEU A 33 28.33 -3.30 -0.17
C LEU A 33 27.58 -3.62 1.14
N PRO A 34 26.63 -2.77 1.55
CA PRO A 34 25.83 -3.01 2.75
C PRO A 34 24.91 -4.24 2.58
N ALA A 35 24.47 -4.82 3.70
CA ALA A 35 23.44 -5.85 3.69
C ALA A 35 22.15 -5.30 3.04
N GLY A 36 21.56 -6.06 2.11
CA GLY A 36 20.38 -5.59 1.37
C GLY A 36 20.66 -4.52 0.31
N TRP A 37 21.90 -4.39 -0.18
CA TRP A 37 22.27 -3.40 -1.20
C TRP A 37 21.39 -3.46 -2.46
N TRP A 38 20.89 -4.63 -2.84
CA TRP A 38 20.04 -4.82 -4.02
C TRP A 38 18.72 -4.03 -3.99
N SER A 39 18.28 -3.58 -2.81
CA SER A 39 17.10 -2.73 -2.60
C SER A 39 17.42 -1.37 -1.97
N SER A 40 18.69 -1.05 -1.69
CA SER A 40 19.11 0.16 -0.94
C SER A 40 20.29 0.94 -1.55
N VAL A 41 20.99 0.36 -2.52
CA VAL A 41 22.09 1.01 -3.24
C VAL A 41 21.71 1.15 -4.71
N THR A 42 21.91 2.35 -5.26
CA THR A 42 21.64 2.65 -6.66
C THR A 42 22.49 1.76 -7.57
N LEU A 43 21.89 1.31 -8.67
CA LEU A 43 22.49 0.36 -9.60
C LEU A 43 23.86 0.81 -10.13
N PRO A 44 24.09 2.08 -10.53
CA PRO A 44 25.42 2.53 -10.96
C PRO A 44 26.48 2.39 -9.86
N LYS A 45 26.12 2.69 -8.61
CA LYS A 45 27.02 2.60 -7.45
C LYS A 45 27.34 1.15 -7.07
N ALA A 46 26.34 0.26 -7.15
CA ALA A 46 26.54 -1.17 -6.93
C ALA A 46 27.45 -1.78 -8.02
N LEU A 47 27.13 -1.52 -9.29
CA LEU A 47 27.91 -2.00 -10.43
C LEU A 47 29.35 -1.45 -10.45
N GLY A 48 29.56 -0.21 -10.01
CA GLY A 48 30.91 0.35 -9.83
C GLY A 48 31.74 -0.32 -8.74
N ALA A 49 31.12 -0.94 -7.73
CA ALA A 49 31.80 -1.60 -6.62
C ALA A 49 32.08 -3.10 -6.88
N THR A 50 31.17 -3.80 -7.55
CA THR A 50 31.25 -5.26 -7.79
C THR A 50 31.56 -5.65 -9.23
N GLY A 51 31.25 -4.79 -10.20
CA GLY A 51 31.35 -5.07 -11.64
C GLY A 51 30.08 -5.72 -12.23
N LEU A 52 29.79 -5.41 -13.49
CA LEU A 52 28.61 -5.89 -14.21
C LEU A 52 28.57 -7.42 -14.36
N ASP A 53 29.66 -8.02 -14.79
CA ASP A 53 29.74 -9.48 -15.00
C ASP A 53 29.53 -10.28 -13.72
N TRP A 54 30.01 -9.77 -12.57
CA TRP A 54 29.79 -10.40 -11.27
C TRP A 54 28.32 -10.40 -10.87
N VAL A 55 27.62 -9.27 -11.03
CA VAL A 55 26.18 -9.17 -10.74
C VAL A 55 25.38 -10.10 -11.66
N CYS A 56 25.73 -10.16 -12.95
CA CYS A 56 25.05 -11.02 -13.92
C CYS A 56 25.23 -12.52 -13.61
N ASP A 57 26.45 -12.96 -13.26
CA ASP A 57 26.71 -14.36 -12.86
C ASP A 57 25.93 -14.74 -11.59
N ARG A 58 25.95 -13.89 -10.56
CA ARG A 58 25.21 -14.17 -9.32
C ARG A 58 23.69 -14.21 -9.52
N LEU A 59 23.14 -13.30 -10.33
CA LEU A 59 21.73 -13.33 -10.70
C LEU A 59 21.36 -14.55 -11.56
N ALA A 60 22.26 -15.01 -12.43
CA ALA A 60 22.03 -16.24 -13.20
C ALA A 60 22.00 -17.47 -12.30
N ARG A 61 22.96 -17.60 -11.37
CA ARG A 61 22.99 -18.68 -10.36
C ARG A 61 21.74 -18.69 -9.50
N LEU A 62 21.31 -17.52 -9.02
CA LEU A 62 20.11 -17.38 -8.20
C LEU A 62 18.86 -17.71 -9.01
N SER A 63 18.77 -17.25 -10.26
CA SER A 63 17.67 -17.59 -11.19
C SER A 63 17.55 -19.10 -11.41
N VAL A 64 18.64 -19.78 -11.74
CA VAL A 64 18.65 -21.23 -12.01
C VAL A 64 18.37 -22.06 -10.73
N SER A 65 18.81 -21.60 -9.56
CA SER A 65 18.67 -22.36 -8.30
C SER A 65 17.40 -22.08 -7.47
N ARG A 66 16.74 -20.93 -7.69
CA ARG A 66 15.58 -20.48 -6.88
C ARG A 66 14.36 -20.05 -7.71
N TRP A 67 14.54 -19.71 -8.99
CA TRP A 67 13.49 -19.22 -9.90
C TRP A 67 13.33 -20.13 -11.12
N ASP A 68 13.70 -21.40 -10.97
CA ASP A 68 13.61 -22.48 -11.96
C ASP A 68 12.24 -22.61 -12.64
N HIS A 69 11.17 -22.27 -11.94
CA HIS A 69 9.77 -22.34 -12.34
C HIS A 69 9.19 -21.03 -12.92
N LEU A 70 9.95 -19.93 -12.90
CA LEU A 70 9.48 -18.62 -13.37
C LEU A 70 9.92 -18.37 -14.81
N PRO A 71 9.06 -17.86 -15.70
CA PRO A 71 9.49 -17.52 -17.04
C PRO A 71 10.49 -16.37 -16.98
N LEU A 72 11.51 -16.41 -17.84
CA LEU A 72 12.61 -15.44 -17.83
C LEU A 72 12.13 -13.98 -17.96
N SER A 73 10.99 -13.77 -18.63
CA SER A 73 10.38 -12.46 -18.81
C SER A 73 9.59 -11.93 -17.59
N ASP A 74 9.30 -12.75 -16.58
CA ASP A 74 8.80 -12.31 -15.27
C ASP A 74 9.96 -12.05 -14.29
N VAL A 75 11.05 -12.81 -14.42
CA VAL A 75 12.31 -12.58 -13.68
C VAL A 75 12.92 -11.23 -14.08
N LEU A 76 12.88 -10.89 -15.37
CA LEU A 76 13.44 -9.66 -15.94
C LEU A 76 12.42 -8.99 -16.89
N PRO A 77 11.45 -8.21 -16.37
CA PRO A 77 10.37 -7.61 -17.17
C PRO A 77 10.82 -6.72 -18.32
N ALA A 78 12.03 -6.14 -18.24
CA ALA A 78 12.63 -5.38 -19.33
C ALA A 78 12.70 -6.16 -20.66
N LEU A 79 12.81 -7.50 -20.60
CA LEU A 79 12.75 -8.38 -21.78
C LEU A 79 11.44 -8.25 -22.56
N HIS A 80 10.35 -7.81 -21.92
CA HIS A 80 9.08 -7.55 -22.60
C HIS A 80 9.18 -6.40 -23.60
N VAL A 81 9.86 -5.32 -23.19
CA VAL A 81 10.00 -4.06 -23.94
C VAL A 81 11.18 -4.11 -24.91
N HIS A 82 12.25 -4.85 -24.59
CA HIS A 82 13.41 -4.97 -25.46
C HIS A 82 13.17 -5.90 -26.66
N THR A 83 13.02 -5.28 -27.84
CA THR A 83 13.22 -5.92 -29.14
C THR A 83 14.71 -6.17 -29.36
N VAL A 84 15.21 -7.30 -28.86
CA VAL A 84 16.57 -7.75 -29.17
C VAL A 84 16.57 -8.31 -30.59
N ASP A 85 17.41 -7.72 -31.45
CA ASP A 85 17.59 -8.10 -32.84
C ASP A 85 18.16 -9.52 -32.94
N PRO A 86 17.61 -10.42 -33.78
CA PRO A 86 18.07 -11.79 -33.92
C PRO A 86 19.54 -11.97 -34.36
N ASN A 87 20.23 -10.94 -34.85
CA ASN A 87 21.65 -11.02 -35.25
C ASN A 87 22.66 -10.71 -34.11
N LEU A 88 22.20 -10.35 -32.91
CA LEU A 88 22.89 -10.52 -31.61
C LEU A 88 24.42 -10.22 -31.52
N PRO A 89 24.93 -9.02 -31.92
CA PRO A 89 26.38 -8.73 -31.88
C PRO A 89 27.00 -8.69 -30.47
N GLY A 90 26.20 -8.60 -29.40
CA GLY A 90 26.68 -8.57 -28.01
C GLY A 90 26.79 -9.92 -27.30
N TRP A 91 26.29 -11.01 -27.90
CA TRP A 91 26.16 -12.31 -27.24
C TRP A 91 27.29 -13.27 -27.64
N SER A 92 27.74 -14.07 -26.67
CA SER A 92 28.77 -15.09 -26.91
C SER A 92 28.27 -16.12 -27.94
N GLU A 93 29.19 -16.65 -28.75
CA GLU A 93 28.89 -17.68 -29.76
C GLU A 93 28.07 -18.87 -29.21
N PRO A 94 28.40 -19.48 -28.04
CA PRO A 94 27.58 -20.57 -27.48
C PRO A 94 26.17 -20.11 -27.06
N ALA A 95 25.99 -18.86 -26.65
CA ALA A 95 24.66 -18.34 -26.31
C ALA A 95 23.83 -18.08 -27.57
N ARG A 96 24.43 -17.53 -28.65
CA ARG A 96 23.77 -17.35 -29.95
C ARG A 96 23.35 -18.68 -30.58
N SER A 97 24.21 -19.70 -30.57
CA SER A 97 23.88 -21.01 -31.14
C SER A 97 22.75 -21.70 -30.36
N ALA A 98 22.78 -21.64 -29.02
CA ALA A 98 21.72 -22.18 -28.16
C ALA A 98 20.37 -21.47 -28.36
N ILE A 99 20.34 -20.14 -28.47
CA ILE A 99 19.09 -19.38 -28.74
C ILE A 99 18.51 -19.74 -30.11
N THR A 100 19.38 -19.89 -31.12
CA THR A 100 18.98 -20.29 -32.46
C THR A 100 18.36 -21.69 -32.44
N GLY A 101 18.98 -22.65 -31.74
CA GLY A 101 18.43 -24.00 -31.53
C GLY A 101 17.12 -24.04 -30.73
N LEU A 102 16.94 -23.12 -29.78
CA LEU A 102 15.71 -22.99 -28.98
C LEU A 102 14.53 -22.36 -29.73
N GLY A 103 14.72 -21.87 -30.96
CA GLY A 103 13.69 -21.21 -31.76
C GLY A 103 13.59 -19.70 -31.54
N GLY A 104 14.70 -19.05 -31.18
CA GLY A 104 14.86 -17.60 -31.19
C GLY A 104 14.36 -16.87 -29.94
N TRP A 105 14.63 -15.55 -29.91
CA TRP A 105 14.38 -14.64 -28.78
C TRP A 105 12.95 -14.72 -28.24
N SER A 106 11.97 -14.71 -29.12
CA SER A 106 10.54 -14.76 -28.78
C SER A 106 10.13 -16.05 -28.07
N ARG A 107 10.87 -17.15 -28.27
CA ARG A 107 10.65 -18.41 -27.56
C ARG A 107 11.37 -18.42 -26.22
N LEU A 108 12.64 -17.99 -26.18
CA LEU A 108 13.43 -17.86 -24.94
C LEU A 108 12.69 -17.05 -23.86
N ARG A 109 12.07 -15.93 -24.21
CA ARG A 109 11.29 -15.09 -23.27
C ARG A 109 10.18 -15.84 -22.51
N ARG A 110 9.65 -16.93 -23.07
CA ARG A 110 8.57 -17.74 -22.47
C ARG A 110 9.08 -19.02 -21.78
N LEU A 111 10.37 -19.31 -21.89
CA LEU A 111 10.99 -20.42 -21.18
C LEU A 111 11.33 -20.01 -19.74
N THR A 112 11.39 -20.99 -18.86
CA THR A 112 11.89 -20.88 -17.49
C THR A 112 13.38 -21.25 -17.43
N PRO A 113 14.14 -20.87 -16.38
CA PRO A 113 15.50 -21.38 -16.17
C PRO A 113 15.58 -22.91 -16.08
N GLY A 114 14.51 -23.57 -15.61
CA GLY A 114 14.40 -25.03 -15.61
C GLY A 114 14.34 -25.64 -17.01
N ASP A 115 13.60 -25.04 -17.94
CA ASP A 115 13.53 -25.52 -19.34
C ASP A 115 14.90 -25.49 -20.05
N LEU A 116 15.82 -24.62 -19.58
CA LEU A 116 17.17 -24.51 -20.11
C LEU A 116 18.13 -25.61 -19.61
N THR A 117 17.74 -26.46 -18.66
CA THR A 117 18.58 -27.57 -18.18
C THR A 117 18.45 -28.86 -19.01
N GLY A 118 17.63 -28.85 -20.06
CA GLY A 118 17.37 -30.03 -20.89
C GLY A 118 18.52 -30.39 -21.86
N PRO A 119 18.61 -31.66 -22.30
CA PRO A 119 19.71 -32.16 -23.15
C PRO A 119 19.75 -31.56 -24.57
N ALA A 120 18.78 -30.70 -24.93
CA ALA A 120 18.73 -30.00 -26.21
C ALA A 120 19.53 -28.69 -26.24
N VAL A 121 20.09 -28.24 -25.11
CA VAL A 121 20.83 -26.97 -25.01
C VAL A 121 22.33 -27.26 -24.84
N PRO A 122 23.20 -26.87 -25.79
CA PRO A 122 24.64 -27.16 -25.73
C PRO A 122 25.43 -26.22 -24.80
N ALA A 123 24.81 -25.15 -24.31
CA ALA A 123 25.38 -24.20 -23.36
C ALA A 123 24.75 -24.39 -21.98
N SER A 124 25.49 -24.12 -20.91
CA SER A 124 24.91 -24.17 -19.56
C SER A 124 23.83 -23.08 -19.39
N PRO A 125 22.75 -23.36 -18.62
CA PRO A 125 21.66 -22.40 -18.41
C PRO A 125 22.17 -21.10 -17.78
N GLU A 126 23.17 -21.18 -16.91
CA GLU A 126 23.83 -20.01 -16.30
C GLU A 126 24.42 -19.07 -17.36
N VAL A 127 25.02 -19.56 -18.45
CA VAL A 127 25.62 -18.73 -19.51
C VAL A 127 24.54 -17.97 -20.28
N LEU A 128 23.42 -18.62 -20.59
CA LEU A 128 22.29 -17.97 -21.27
C LEU A 128 21.65 -16.88 -20.41
N VAL A 129 21.39 -17.19 -19.14
CA VAL A 129 20.77 -16.24 -18.20
C VAL A 129 21.73 -15.09 -17.85
N THR A 130 23.05 -15.35 -17.76
CA THR A 130 24.08 -14.31 -17.57
C THR A 130 24.12 -13.35 -18.77
N ALA A 131 24.12 -13.87 -20.00
CA ALA A 131 24.11 -13.05 -21.20
C ALA A 131 22.83 -12.20 -21.30
N MET A 132 21.69 -12.75 -20.89
CA MET A 132 20.41 -12.05 -20.81
C MET A 132 20.42 -10.88 -19.82
N PHE A 133 20.93 -11.08 -18.59
CA PHE A 133 21.09 -9.99 -17.63
C PHE A 133 22.09 -8.94 -18.12
N ARG A 134 23.22 -9.38 -18.71
CA ARG A 134 24.26 -8.48 -19.23
C ARG A 134 23.74 -7.60 -20.38
N GLU A 135 22.93 -8.14 -21.27
CA GLU A 135 22.33 -7.38 -22.38
C GLU A 135 21.37 -6.29 -21.89
N VAL A 136 20.54 -6.59 -20.89
CA VAL A 136 19.58 -5.61 -20.34
C VAL A 136 20.30 -4.58 -19.48
N LEU A 137 21.11 -5.03 -18.52
CA LEU A 137 21.81 -4.14 -17.59
C LEU A 137 22.86 -3.28 -18.32
N GLY A 138 23.54 -3.81 -19.34
CA GLY A 138 24.53 -3.07 -20.12
C GLY A 138 23.97 -2.00 -21.06
N ARG A 139 22.64 -1.97 -21.28
CA ARG A 139 21.97 -0.96 -22.12
C ARG A 139 21.43 0.24 -21.34
N ILE A 140 21.51 0.24 -20.01
CA ILE A 140 20.96 1.33 -19.19
C ILE A 140 21.90 2.55 -19.27
N PRO A 141 21.42 3.73 -19.68
CA PRO A 141 22.25 4.93 -19.78
C PRO A 141 22.85 5.33 -18.43
N GLY A 142 24.09 5.84 -18.45
CA GLY A 142 24.90 6.13 -17.26
C GLY A 142 25.91 5.03 -16.88
N ILE A 143 25.61 3.75 -17.16
CA ILE A 143 26.56 2.66 -16.85
C ILE A 143 27.77 2.69 -17.78
N SER A 144 27.58 2.96 -19.07
CA SER A 144 28.68 3.00 -20.05
C SER A 144 29.59 4.24 -19.93
N GLU A 145 29.09 5.37 -19.43
CA GLU A 145 29.91 6.59 -19.27
C GLU A 145 30.75 6.55 -17.98
N GLN A 146 30.24 6.05 -16.85
CA GLN A 146 31.00 6.02 -15.61
C GLN A 146 32.03 4.87 -15.51
N ILE A 147 32.01 3.90 -16.42
CA ILE A 147 33.11 2.92 -16.58
C ILE A 147 34.34 3.56 -17.25
N ALA A 148 34.17 4.69 -17.96
CA ALA A 148 35.23 5.46 -18.61
C ALA A 148 35.55 6.77 -17.88
N PRO A 149 36.11 6.71 -16.65
CA PRO A 149 37.33 7.48 -16.43
C PRO A 149 38.43 6.74 -15.65
N ALA A 150 38.21 5.49 -15.20
CA ALA A 150 39.23 4.75 -14.43
C ALA A 150 40.35 4.16 -15.32
N ALA A 151 40.03 3.69 -16.52
CA ALA A 151 41.00 3.05 -17.41
C ALA A 151 41.86 4.05 -18.22
N GLN A 152 41.37 5.28 -18.46
CA GLN A 152 42.11 6.31 -19.21
C GLN A 152 43.00 7.19 -18.34
N ALA A 153 42.73 7.26 -17.02
CA ALA A 153 43.64 7.89 -16.04
C ALA A 153 44.97 7.12 -15.88
N ALA A 154 44.99 5.81 -16.15
CA ALA A 154 46.21 4.99 -16.16
C ALA A 154 46.99 5.04 -17.48
N ALA A 155 46.39 5.57 -18.56
CA ALA A 155 46.99 5.65 -19.89
C ALA A 155 47.48 7.07 -20.26
N SER A 156 47.23 8.07 -19.40
CA SER A 156 47.52 9.49 -19.66
C SER A 156 48.66 10.02 -18.78
N ALA A 157 49.72 9.24 -18.60
CA ALA A 157 50.98 9.75 -18.06
C ALA A 157 51.71 10.51 -19.17
N PRO A 158 52.05 11.81 -19.01
CA PRO A 158 52.80 12.54 -20.03
C PRO A 158 54.21 11.97 -20.13
N ALA A 159 54.60 11.58 -21.35
CA ALA A 159 55.95 11.14 -21.67
C ALA A 159 56.95 12.29 -21.44
N THR A 160 57.52 12.34 -20.24
CA THR A 160 58.59 13.28 -19.91
C THR A 160 59.91 12.66 -20.37
N GLN A 161 60.65 13.42 -21.16
CA GLN A 161 61.86 12.95 -21.82
C GLN A 161 62.97 12.59 -20.83
N SER A 162 63.86 11.70 -21.26
CA SER A 162 64.97 11.15 -20.49
C SER A 162 65.85 12.21 -19.82
N ALA A 163 66.21 11.97 -18.55
CA ALA A 163 67.44 12.49 -17.96
C ALA A 163 68.15 11.33 -17.22
N PRO A 164 69.45 11.10 -17.44
CA PRO A 164 70.21 10.11 -16.68
C PRO A 164 70.47 10.59 -15.24
N ALA A 165 70.78 9.64 -14.37
CA ALA A 165 71.18 9.91 -12.99
C ALA A 165 72.39 10.85 -12.90
N PRO A 166 72.55 11.54 -11.76
CA PRO A 166 73.63 11.06 -10.89
C PRO A 166 73.21 10.82 -9.43
N SER A 167 74.14 10.19 -8.73
CA SER A 167 73.97 9.54 -7.43
C SER A 167 74.27 10.45 -6.23
N HIS A 168 73.87 9.95 -5.07
CA HIS A 168 74.47 10.15 -3.73
C HIS A 168 73.99 11.28 -2.80
N THR A 169 73.86 10.84 -1.55
CA THR A 169 74.04 11.53 -0.26
C THR A 169 72.98 12.52 0.25
N ALA A 170 72.51 12.18 1.46
CA ALA A 170 71.81 13.04 2.42
C ALA A 170 72.84 13.91 3.19
N PRO A 171 72.48 14.63 4.28
CA PRO A 171 71.17 15.01 4.81
C PRO A 171 71.09 16.54 5.14
N SER A 172 70.10 16.92 5.97
CA SER A 172 70.18 18.01 6.98
C SER A 172 69.68 19.42 6.65
N HIS A 173 68.52 19.72 7.25
CA HIS A 173 68.21 20.86 8.13
C HIS A 173 68.42 22.34 7.71
N THR A 174 67.43 23.12 8.18
CA THR A 174 67.44 24.51 8.69
C THR A 174 66.90 25.63 7.78
N ALA A 175 66.03 26.45 8.38
CA ALA A 175 65.49 27.71 7.84
C ALA A 175 66.54 28.84 7.89
N PRO A 176 66.27 30.05 7.34
CA PRO A 176 65.53 31.05 8.12
C PRO A 176 64.59 32.00 7.30
N ALA A 177 64.03 33.00 7.97
CA ALA A 177 63.08 34.03 7.48
C ALA A 177 63.82 35.39 7.19
N PRO A 178 63.22 36.60 7.34
CA PRO A 178 62.07 37.25 6.64
C PRO A 178 62.40 38.68 6.07
N SER A 179 61.33 39.45 5.71
CA SER A 179 61.25 40.94 5.51
C SER A 179 61.50 41.46 4.07
N HIS A 180 60.91 42.54 3.53
CA HIS A 180 60.29 43.79 4.08
C HIS A 180 59.16 44.40 3.18
N ALA A 181 58.22 45.17 3.80
CA ALA A 181 57.70 46.55 3.51
C ALA A 181 57.45 47.09 2.05
N ALA A 182 56.58 48.10 1.74
CA ALA A 182 55.44 48.78 2.41
C ALA A 182 54.71 49.82 1.46
N ALA A 183 53.51 50.30 1.87
CA ALA A 183 52.85 51.61 1.58
C ALA A 183 52.11 51.91 0.23
N ALA A 184 51.10 52.81 0.31
CA ALA A 184 50.18 53.33 -0.74
C ALA A 184 50.40 54.84 -1.02
N PRO A 185 49.78 55.52 -2.05
CA PRO A 185 48.49 56.26 -1.82
C PRO A 185 47.59 56.71 -3.04
N GLN A 186 46.33 57.12 -2.74
CA GLN A 186 45.51 58.23 -3.32
C GLN A 186 44.84 58.22 -4.75
N VAL A 187 43.97 59.23 -4.97
CA VAL A 187 42.82 59.38 -5.94
C VAL A 187 43.08 60.47 -7.03
N PRO A 188 42.30 60.61 -8.13
CA PRO A 188 41.17 61.60 -8.13
C PRO A 188 39.95 61.35 -9.10
N SER A 189 38.94 62.22 -8.95
CA SER A 189 37.64 62.37 -9.69
C SER A 189 37.76 62.65 -11.21
N HIS A 190 36.74 62.45 -12.06
CA HIS A 190 35.44 63.16 -12.17
C HIS A 190 34.53 62.49 -13.26
N ALA A 191 33.24 62.78 -13.55
CA ALA A 191 32.20 63.73 -13.06
C ALA A 191 30.76 63.12 -13.28
N ALA A 192 29.72 63.95 -13.51
CA ALA A 192 28.31 63.60 -13.81
C ALA A 192 27.68 64.66 -14.78
N PRO A 193 26.38 64.63 -15.18
CA PRO A 193 25.26 64.97 -14.26
C PRO A 193 23.91 64.21 -14.46
N ALA A 194 22.98 64.43 -13.51
CA ALA A 194 21.58 63.97 -13.51
C ALA A 194 20.57 65.09 -13.87
N PRO A 195 19.24 64.85 -13.81
CA PRO A 195 18.44 65.21 -12.61
C PRO A 195 17.37 64.15 -12.23
N GLN A 196 16.92 63.88 -10.99
CA GLN A 196 16.52 64.70 -9.80
C GLN A 196 15.21 65.51 -10.01
N ALA A 197 14.24 65.63 -9.09
CA ALA A 197 14.03 65.20 -7.67
C ALA A 197 12.48 65.21 -7.37
N PRO A 198 11.94 65.40 -6.14
CA PRO A 198 12.44 65.13 -4.77
C PRO A 198 11.44 64.37 -3.86
N SER A 199 11.89 63.96 -2.68
CA SER A 199 11.06 63.67 -1.50
C SER A 199 11.51 64.54 -0.32
N HIS A 200 10.60 64.98 0.54
CA HIS A 200 10.93 65.73 1.76
C HIS A 200 10.19 65.16 2.98
N ALA A 201 10.82 65.29 4.15
CA ALA A 201 10.31 64.84 5.44
C ALA A 201 10.50 65.94 6.50
N ALA A 202 9.88 65.70 7.66
CA ALA A 202 10.03 66.36 8.98
C ALA A 202 9.31 67.70 9.22
N ALA A 203 8.38 67.68 10.19
CA ALA A 203 8.35 68.57 11.37
C ALA A 203 7.35 68.05 12.43
N ALA A 204 7.68 68.17 13.71
CA ALA A 204 6.74 68.03 14.83
C ALA A 204 6.15 69.40 15.20
N PRO A 205 5.03 69.47 15.96
CA PRO A 205 5.19 70.04 17.31
C PRO A 205 4.22 69.53 18.41
N GLN A 206 4.79 69.51 19.63
CA GLN A 206 4.24 69.99 20.92
C GLN A 206 2.98 69.38 21.56
N SER A 207 3.11 69.18 22.87
CA SER A 207 2.08 68.81 23.85
C SER A 207 1.64 70.01 24.70
N VAL A 208 0.34 70.06 25.05
CA VAL A 208 -0.28 71.05 25.97
C VAL A 208 -1.33 70.30 26.82
N PRO A 209 -1.49 70.59 28.14
CA PRO A 209 -2.14 69.66 29.07
C PRO A 209 -3.67 69.76 29.16
N ALA A 210 -4.25 68.77 29.85
CA ALA A 210 -5.68 68.65 30.14
C ALA A 210 -6.23 69.73 31.08
N PRO A 211 -7.57 69.89 31.09
CA PRO A 211 -8.30 70.03 32.35
C PRO A 211 -9.34 68.91 32.52
N SER A 212 -9.53 68.46 33.76
CA SER A 212 -10.59 67.53 34.16
C SER A 212 -11.88 68.27 34.52
N HIS A 213 -13.05 67.75 34.14
CA HIS A 213 -14.18 67.47 35.06
C HIS A 213 -15.43 66.91 34.32
N ALA A 214 -16.32 66.32 35.13
CA ALA A 214 -17.73 65.99 34.86
C ALA A 214 -18.07 64.75 33.99
N ALA A 215 -18.36 63.65 34.69
CA ALA A 215 -19.56 62.85 34.41
C ALA A 215 -20.82 63.58 34.98
N PRO A 216 -22.08 63.18 34.71
CA PRO A 216 -22.54 62.00 33.95
C PRO A 216 -23.62 62.27 32.89
N ALA A 217 -23.81 61.34 31.95
CA ALA A 217 -25.12 61.10 31.30
C ALA A 217 -25.15 59.68 30.71
N ALA A 218 -26.14 58.87 31.10
CA ALA A 218 -26.37 57.58 30.46
C ALA A 218 -27.01 57.80 29.08
N GLN A 219 -26.34 57.34 28.02
CA GLN A 219 -26.96 57.18 26.70
C GLN A 219 -27.24 55.70 26.44
N PRO A 220 -28.34 55.35 25.73
CA PRO A 220 -28.73 53.96 25.53
C PRO A 220 -27.67 53.19 24.75
N ALA A 221 -27.49 51.92 25.09
CA ALA A 221 -26.55 51.04 24.40
C ALA A 221 -26.91 50.96 22.90
N ALA A 222 -26.04 51.52 22.06
CA ALA A 222 -25.93 51.06 20.68
C ALA A 222 -25.53 49.58 20.70
N PRO A 223 -26.02 48.74 19.77
CA PRO A 223 -25.65 47.34 19.74
C PRO A 223 -24.12 47.23 19.60
N GLU A 224 -23.50 46.43 20.48
CA GLU A 224 -22.08 46.15 20.40
C GLU A 224 -21.76 45.66 18.98
N PRO A 225 -20.69 46.17 18.33
CA PRO A 225 -20.24 45.57 17.08
C PRO A 225 -19.88 44.12 17.39
N GLN A 226 -20.67 43.20 16.82
CA GLN A 226 -20.47 41.76 16.99
C GLN A 226 -18.99 41.46 16.78
N ALA A 227 -18.35 40.90 17.80
CA ALA A 227 -16.94 40.55 17.73
C ALA A 227 -16.73 39.70 16.47
N LEU A 228 -15.99 40.26 15.51
CA LEU A 228 -15.59 39.54 14.30
C LEU A 228 -15.02 38.19 14.75
N PRO A 229 -15.48 37.06 14.20
CA PRO A 229 -15.07 35.75 14.68
C PRO A 229 -13.54 35.70 14.66
N SER A 230 -12.95 35.53 15.84
CA SER A 230 -11.51 35.61 16.07
C SER A 230 -10.81 34.83 14.97
N ARG A 231 -10.07 35.55 14.11
CA ARG A 231 -9.44 34.97 12.92
C ARG A 231 -8.63 33.77 13.39
N ARG A 232 -9.07 32.55 13.05
CA ARG A 232 -8.35 31.32 13.41
C ARG A 232 -6.88 31.55 13.05
N PRO A 233 -5.92 31.24 13.95
CA PRO A 233 -4.51 31.45 13.65
C PRO A 233 -4.22 30.79 12.31
N GLN A 234 -3.81 31.60 11.34
CA GLN A 234 -3.46 31.08 10.02
C GLN A 234 -2.16 30.33 10.20
N VAL A 235 -2.26 29.01 10.34
CA VAL A 235 -1.11 28.11 10.45
C VAL A 235 -0.21 28.38 9.26
N ASP A 236 1.05 28.74 9.51
CA ASP A 236 2.01 28.86 8.41
C ASP A 236 2.36 27.45 7.95
N LEU A 237 1.74 27.06 6.84
CA LEU A 237 1.94 25.75 6.21
C LEU A 237 3.42 25.51 5.89
N SER A 238 4.26 26.54 5.82
CA SER A 238 5.72 26.42 5.63
C SER A 238 6.41 25.62 6.73
N GLU A 239 5.85 25.58 7.94
CA GLU A 239 6.33 24.76 9.06
C GLU A 239 5.97 23.27 8.91
N TYR A 240 5.01 22.94 8.03
CA TYR A 240 4.42 21.61 7.88
C TYR A 240 4.55 21.08 6.42
N PRO A 241 5.73 20.59 6.01
CA PRO A 241 5.99 20.19 4.63
C PRO A 241 5.08 19.06 4.12
N LEU A 242 4.68 18.11 4.99
CA LEU A 242 3.74 17.04 4.64
C LEU A 242 2.33 17.59 4.34
N VAL A 243 1.85 18.55 5.14
CA VAL A 243 0.54 19.20 4.91
C VAL A 243 0.56 19.96 3.59
N ARG A 244 1.65 20.68 3.28
CA ARG A 244 1.85 21.36 1.99
C ARG A 244 1.88 20.40 0.81
N LEU A 245 2.59 19.28 0.94
CA LEU A 245 2.68 18.27 -0.12
C LEU A 245 1.30 17.72 -0.48
N VAL A 246 0.50 17.36 0.53
CA VAL A 246 -0.87 16.88 0.35
C VAL A 246 -1.77 17.99 -0.22
N ASP A 247 -1.71 19.21 0.30
CA ASP A 247 -2.53 20.35 -0.17
C ASP A 247 -2.24 20.69 -1.64
N ASN A 248 -0.96 20.73 -2.02
CA ASN A 248 -0.52 21.00 -3.40
C ASN A 248 -1.12 20.00 -4.39
N MET A 249 -1.16 18.70 -4.07
CA MET A 249 -1.71 17.68 -4.97
C MET A 249 -3.15 18.00 -5.39
N PHE A 250 -4.02 18.40 -4.45
CA PHE A 250 -5.44 18.70 -4.72
C PHE A 250 -5.68 20.10 -5.31
N ARG A 251 -4.68 20.98 -5.27
CA ARG A 251 -4.85 22.41 -5.57
C ARG A 251 -5.26 22.67 -7.02
N ASP A 252 -4.76 21.85 -7.94
CA ASP A 252 -4.99 21.97 -9.39
C ASP A 252 -6.08 21.01 -9.92
N TRP A 253 -6.80 20.32 -9.04
CA TRP A 253 -7.87 19.39 -9.43
C TRP A 253 -9.11 20.10 -9.96
N ASN A 254 -9.83 19.43 -10.85
CA ASN A 254 -11.14 19.84 -11.36
C ASN A 254 -12.11 20.09 -10.17
N PRO A 255 -12.93 21.17 -10.18
CA PRO A 255 -13.93 21.41 -9.14
C PRO A 255 -14.80 20.20 -8.75
N LEU A 256 -15.18 19.35 -9.70
CA LEU A 256 -15.96 18.13 -9.40
C LEU A 256 -15.14 17.06 -8.66
N GLU A 257 -13.92 16.78 -9.12
CA GLU A 257 -12.98 15.84 -8.46
C GLU A 257 -12.64 16.31 -7.05
N ARG A 258 -12.40 17.62 -6.88
CA ARG A 258 -12.13 18.24 -5.57
C ARG A 258 -13.33 18.14 -4.63
N ALA A 259 -14.55 18.36 -5.13
CA ALA A 259 -15.76 18.19 -4.34
C ALA A 259 -15.95 16.72 -3.90
N VAL A 260 -15.66 15.75 -4.78
CA VAL A 260 -15.66 14.33 -4.40
C VAL A 260 -14.56 14.01 -3.37
N ALA A 261 -13.37 14.60 -3.49
CA ALA A 261 -12.30 14.43 -2.50
C ALA A 261 -12.73 14.92 -1.11
N VAL A 262 -13.26 16.15 -1.03
CA VAL A 262 -13.68 16.81 0.23
C VAL A 262 -14.89 16.13 0.87
N GLU A 263 -15.94 15.84 0.09
CA GLU A 263 -17.26 15.45 0.60
C GLU A 263 -17.44 13.93 0.69
N ARG A 264 -16.50 13.14 0.17
CA ARG A 264 -16.67 11.69 0.05
C ARG A 264 -15.41 10.84 0.25
N LEU A 265 -14.27 11.16 -0.35
CA LEU A 265 -13.05 10.33 -0.20
C LEU A 265 -12.34 10.58 1.14
N PHE A 266 -12.20 11.85 1.53
CA PHE A 266 -11.51 12.29 2.76
C PHE A 266 -12.47 12.93 3.77
N ALA A 267 -13.78 12.77 3.56
CA ALA A 267 -14.80 13.25 4.47
C ALA A 267 -14.82 12.46 5.77
N VAL A 268 -15.16 13.15 6.86
CA VAL A 268 -15.47 12.51 8.15
C VAL A 268 -16.74 11.66 8.04
N ASP A 269 -17.78 12.26 7.44
CA ASP A 269 -19.10 11.65 7.24
C ASP A 269 -19.37 11.62 5.72
N PRO A 270 -18.95 10.56 5.00
CA PRO A 270 -18.97 10.54 3.53
C PRO A 270 -20.39 10.45 2.97
N ILE A 271 -20.79 11.45 2.18
CA ILE A 271 -22.14 11.47 1.58
C ILE A 271 -22.22 10.58 0.33
N SER A 272 -23.43 10.10 0.02
CA SER A 272 -23.67 9.29 -1.18
C SER A 272 -23.47 10.11 -2.47
N LEU A 273 -23.05 9.47 -3.57
CA LEU A 273 -22.91 10.13 -4.87
C LEU A 273 -24.21 10.84 -5.32
N ARG A 274 -25.38 10.26 -5.03
CA ARG A 274 -26.68 10.88 -5.35
C ARG A 274 -26.94 12.14 -4.51
N ALA A 275 -26.57 12.13 -3.22
CA ALA A 275 -26.68 13.32 -2.37
C ALA A 275 -25.70 14.43 -2.81
N LEU A 276 -24.46 14.06 -3.18
CA LEU A 276 -23.46 15.00 -3.72
C LEU A 276 -23.90 15.58 -5.07
N ALA A 277 -24.47 14.77 -5.97
CA ALA A 277 -25.04 15.21 -7.25
C ALA A 277 -26.16 16.22 -7.05
N HIS A 278 -27.06 15.98 -6.11
CA HIS A 278 -28.11 16.94 -5.75
C HIS A 278 -27.54 18.23 -5.13
N LYS A 279 -26.57 18.12 -4.22
CA LYS A 279 -25.89 19.26 -3.56
C LYS A 279 -25.18 20.18 -4.57
N LEU A 280 -24.53 19.60 -5.59
CA LEU A 280 -23.77 20.33 -6.61
C LEU A 280 -24.61 20.70 -7.85
N ASN A 281 -25.87 20.24 -7.93
CA ASN A 281 -26.72 20.31 -9.12
C ASN A 281 -26.01 19.78 -10.39
N ALA A 282 -25.28 18.67 -10.24
CA ALA A 282 -24.43 18.07 -11.25
C ALA A 282 -24.95 16.68 -11.65
N ASP A 283 -24.63 16.23 -12.87
CA ASP A 283 -25.03 14.90 -13.32
C ASP A 283 -24.32 13.78 -12.55
N LEU A 284 -25.06 12.70 -12.27
CA LEU A 284 -24.57 11.54 -11.54
C LEU A 284 -23.52 10.77 -12.33
N SER A 285 -23.60 10.71 -13.66
CA SER A 285 -22.59 10.03 -14.48
C SER A 285 -21.28 10.81 -14.49
N ALA A 286 -21.35 12.15 -14.60
CA ALA A 286 -20.20 13.04 -14.50
C ALA A 286 -19.50 12.94 -13.13
N LEU A 287 -20.26 12.91 -12.03
CA LEU A 287 -19.68 12.71 -10.69
C LEU A 287 -19.12 11.30 -10.46
N SER A 288 -19.73 10.27 -11.06
CA SER A 288 -19.16 8.91 -11.01
C SER A 288 -17.84 8.82 -11.79
N GLN A 289 -17.71 9.53 -12.92
CA GLN A 289 -16.45 9.64 -13.66
C GLN A 289 -15.41 10.44 -12.86
N ALA A 290 -15.80 11.59 -12.27
CA ALA A 290 -14.92 12.40 -11.42
C ALA A 290 -14.41 11.63 -10.19
N GLN A 291 -15.22 10.76 -9.58
CA GLN A 291 -14.76 9.90 -8.48
C GLN A 291 -13.66 8.93 -8.96
N ARG A 292 -13.86 8.24 -10.09
CA ARG A 292 -12.86 7.32 -10.65
C ARG A 292 -11.57 8.04 -11.04
N ALA A 293 -11.68 9.21 -11.67
CA ALA A 293 -10.53 10.03 -12.04
C ALA A 293 -9.74 10.51 -10.80
N ALA A 294 -10.44 10.91 -9.72
CA ALA A 294 -9.82 11.27 -8.45
C ALA A 294 -9.08 10.08 -7.81
N GLU A 295 -9.70 8.90 -7.76
CA GLU A 295 -9.09 7.67 -7.22
C GLU A 295 -7.87 7.23 -8.04
N GLU A 296 -7.97 7.21 -9.37
CA GLU A 296 -6.87 6.89 -10.28
C GLU A 296 -5.72 7.89 -10.12
N ARG A 297 -6.02 9.19 -10.02
CA ARG A 297 -5.02 10.24 -9.83
C ARG A 297 -4.28 10.12 -8.50
N ILE A 298 -4.97 9.77 -7.41
CA ILE A 298 -4.34 9.47 -6.10
C ILE A 298 -3.42 8.25 -6.24
N LEU A 299 -3.91 7.15 -6.82
CA LEU A 299 -3.12 5.92 -6.98
C LEU A 299 -1.89 6.12 -7.88
N LEU A 300 -1.99 6.95 -8.92
CA LEU A 300 -0.87 7.30 -9.79
C LEU A 300 0.13 8.22 -9.08
N TRP A 301 -0.35 9.23 -8.34
CA TRP A 301 0.50 10.13 -7.56
C TRP A 301 1.25 9.42 -6.44
N LEU A 302 0.60 8.50 -5.71
CA LEU A 302 1.25 7.65 -4.68
C LEU A 302 2.35 6.72 -5.24
N ARG A 303 2.37 6.48 -6.55
CA ARG A 303 3.42 5.73 -7.27
C ARG A 303 4.49 6.65 -7.86
N SER A 304 4.34 7.97 -7.75
CA SER A 304 5.28 8.96 -8.26
C SER A 304 6.37 9.31 -7.24
N SER A 305 7.48 9.87 -7.72
CA SER A 305 8.53 10.39 -6.85
C SER A 305 8.11 11.62 -6.04
N GLU A 306 7.07 12.34 -6.47
CA GLU A 306 6.54 13.51 -5.75
C GLU A 306 5.98 13.12 -4.38
N SER A 307 5.31 11.96 -4.30
CA SER A 307 4.75 11.45 -3.05
C SER A 307 5.78 10.80 -2.12
N ALA A 308 7.07 10.72 -2.49
CA ALA A 308 8.09 10.00 -1.73
C ALA A 308 8.22 10.43 -0.25
N PRO A 309 8.11 11.73 0.12
CA PRO A 309 8.09 12.13 1.53
C PRO A 309 6.87 11.61 2.28
N LEU A 310 5.69 11.60 1.63
CA LEU A 310 4.46 11.08 2.22
C LEU A 310 4.50 9.56 2.37
N THR A 311 4.93 8.83 1.35
CA THR A 311 4.96 7.36 1.38
C THR A 311 6.04 6.84 2.32
N GLY A 312 7.19 7.52 2.43
CA GLY A 312 8.20 7.27 3.45
C GLY A 312 7.68 7.51 4.86
N HIS A 313 6.95 8.62 5.08
CA HIS A 313 6.28 8.91 6.35
C HIS A 313 5.23 7.84 6.70
N MET A 314 4.35 7.49 5.76
CA MET A 314 3.36 6.42 5.92
C MET A 314 4.03 5.09 6.26
N PHE A 315 5.15 4.72 5.61
CA PHE A 315 5.86 3.49 5.94
C PHE A 315 6.36 3.49 7.38
N GLY A 316 7.13 4.50 7.79
CA GLY A 316 7.63 4.63 9.17
C GLY A 316 6.50 4.69 10.20
N LEU A 317 5.41 5.39 9.89
CA LEU A 317 4.21 5.45 10.71
C LEU A 317 3.53 4.08 10.83
N THR A 318 3.39 3.31 9.75
CA THR A 318 2.81 1.95 9.83
C THR A 318 3.69 0.97 10.59
N GLU A 319 5.02 1.10 10.49
CA GLU A 319 5.96 0.31 11.27
C GLU A 319 5.86 0.65 12.77
N TRP A 320 5.79 1.95 13.09
CA TRP A 320 5.63 2.44 14.46
C TRP A 320 4.28 2.05 15.06
N LEU A 321 3.16 2.20 14.37
CA LEU A 321 1.82 1.86 14.89
C LEU A 321 1.63 0.35 15.13
N GLY A 322 2.36 -0.52 14.41
CA GLY A 322 2.19 -1.98 14.50
C GLY A 322 0.77 -2.44 14.14
N ALA A 323 0.29 -3.54 14.71
CA ALA A 323 -1.00 -4.15 14.36
C ALA A 323 -2.22 -3.46 15.01
N ALA A 324 -2.03 -2.80 16.15
CA ALA A 324 -3.05 -2.01 16.84
C ALA A 324 -2.41 -0.83 17.58
N ALA A 325 -2.98 0.37 17.39
CA ALA A 325 -2.61 1.60 18.07
C ALA A 325 -3.85 2.47 18.30
N THR A 326 -3.81 3.40 19.26
CA THR A 326 -4.93 4.33 19.51
C THR A 326 -4.90 5.53 18.58
N GLN A 327 -6.03 6.20 18.40
CA GLN A 327 -6.10 7.47 17.68
C GLN A 327 -5.16 8.53 18.30
N GLU A 328 -5.03 8.55 19.63
CA GLU A 328 -4.14 9.49 20.34
C GLU A 328 -2.66 9.23 20.02
N GLN A 329 -2.25 7.96 19.92
CA GLN A 329 -0.91 7.57 19.49
C GLN A 329 -0.63 8.01 18.06
N LEU A 330 -1.61 7.86 17.15
CA LEU A 330 -1.50 8.41 15.81
C LEU A 330 -1.33 9.93 15.84
N LEU A 331 -2.14 10.70 16.58
CA LEU A 331 -1.98 12.16 16.67
C LEU A 331 -0.64 12.57 17.30
N GLY A 332 -0.14 11.82 18.27
CA GLY A 332 1.13 12.09 18.96
C GLY A 332 2.39 11.72 18.17
N ALA A 333 2.27 10.96 17.08
CA ALA A 333 3.41 10.50 16.29
C ALA A 333 4.11 11.60 15.47
N ASP A 334 3.38 12.66 15.07
CA ASP A 334 3.93 13.79 14.30
C ASP A 334 3.12 15.08 14.57
N PRO A 335 3.73 16.23 14.89
CA PRO A 335 3.01 17.50 15.11
C PRO A 335 2.22 18.01 13.88
N ALA A 336 2.48 17.52 12.67
CA ALA A 336 1.72 17.81 11.47
C ALA A 336 0.37 17.06 11.40
N HIS A 337 0.22 15.93 12.10
CA HIS A 337 -0.99 15.11 12.09
C HIS A 337 -2.29 15.85 12.46
N PRO A 338 -2.36 16.67 13.54
CA PRO A 338 -3.57 17.43 13.87
C PRO A 338 -3.85 18.63 12.94
N ILE A 339 -2.93 19.01 12.06
CA ILE A 339 -3.09 20.20 11.20
C ILE A 339 -4.07 19.91 10.06
N GLU A 340 -5.01 20.84 9.83
CA GLU A 340 -5.99 20.78 8.73
C GLU A 340 -5.31 21.02 7.37
N VAL A 341 -5.54 20.13 6.40
CA VAL A 341 -5.16 20.35 4.99
C VAL A 341 -6.16 21.36 4.39
N PRO A 342 -5.74 22.57 3.95
CA PRO A 342 -6.65 23.65 3.57
C PRO A 342 -7.65 23.28 2.46
N THR A 343 -7.20 22.59 1.43
CA THR A 343 -8.03 22.20 0.27
C THR A 343 -9.04 21.12 0.62
N LEU A 344 -8.71 20.20 1.55
CA LEU A 344 -9.60 19.12 1.97
C LEU A 344 -10.51 19.49 3.16
N ARG A 345 -10.08 20.44 4.01
CA ARG A 345 -10.70 20.74 5.34
C ARG A 345 -10.73 19.53 6.29
N THR A 346 -9.80 18.60 6.09
CA THR A 346 -9.63 17.37 6.87
C THR A 346 -8.23 17.40 7.52
N PRO A 347 -8.07 17.01 8.79
CA PRO A 347 -6.75 16.92 9.43
C PRO A 347 -5.89 15.84 8.78
N LEU A 348 -4.58 16.08 8.67
CA LEU A 348 -3.64 15.21 7.96
C LEU A 348 -3.73 13.75 8.42
N TRP A 349 -3.91 13.49 9.72
CA TRP A 349 -4.03 12.12 10.25
C TRP A 349 -5.21 11.33 9.64
N ARG A 350 -6.34 11.98 9.34
CA ARG A 350 -7.48 11.31 8.68
C ARG A 350 -7.19 11.01 7.23
N VAL A 351 -6.53 11.92 6.53
CA VAL A 351 -6.05 11.69 5.16
C VAL A 351 -5.11 10.47 5.14
N LEU A 352 -4.14 10.41 6.05
CA LEU A 352 -3.24 9.25 6.19
C LEU A 352 -4.01 7.94 6.44
N VAL A 353 -5.00 7.93 7.36
CA VAL A 353 -5.82 6.73 7.62
C VAL A 353 -6.58 6.27 6.38
N THR A 354 -7.19 7.18 5.61
CA THR A 354 -7.89 6.82 4.35
C THR A 354 -6.95 6.30 3.26
N LEU A 355 -5.66 6.65 3.31
CA LEU A 355 -4.64 6.13 2.39
C LEU A 355 -4.01 4.81 2.86
N MET A 356 -4.40 4.29 4.04
CA MET A 356 -3.94 3.01 4.60
C MET A 356 -5.08 1.97 4.61
N PRO A 357 -5.42 1.34 3.46
CA PRO A 357 -6.61 0.49 3.33
C PRO A 357 -6.61 -0.77 4.22
N ASP A 358 -5.43 -1.25 4.61
CA ASP A 358 -5.28 -2.41 5.51
C ASP A 358 -5.67 -2.11 6.97
N ARG A 359 -5.84 -0.82 7.31
CA ARG A 359 -6.10 -0.33 8.67
C ARG A 359 -7.49 0.25 8.78
N ARG A 360 -8.18 -0.08 9.87
CA ARG A 360 -9.53 0.41 10.16
C ARG A 360 -9.56 1.07 11.53
N LEU A 361 -10.18 2.25 11.60
CA LEU A 361 -10.46 2.94 12.84
C LEU A 361 -11.80 2.43 13.40
N GLN A 362 -11.77 1.70 14.50
CA GLN A 362 -12.93 1.11 15.18
C GLN A 362 -12.77 1.35 16.68
N ASP A 363 -13.79 1.88 17.37
CA ASP A 363 -13.77 2.14 18.82
C ASP A 363 -12.54 2.93 19.32
N GLY A 364 -12.03 3.87 18.51
CA GLY A 364 -10.82 4.65 18.80
C GLY A 364 -9.49 3.93 18.54
N TRP A 365 -9.54 2.66 18.12
CA TRP A 365 -8.40 1.82 17.76
C TRP A 365 -8.19 1.77 16.24
N LEU A 366 -6.96 2.02 15.80
CA LEU A 366 -6.52 1.79 14.43
C LEU A 366 -5.89 0.40 14.34
N VAL A 367 -6.63 -0.55 13.75
CA VAL A 367 -6.27 -1.98 13.73
C VAL A 367 -6.04 -2.49 12.31
N VAL A 368 -5.05 -3.37 12.12
CA VAL A 368 -4.84 -4.11 10.87
C VAL A 368 -5.85 -5.25 10.78
N GLY A 369 -6.76 -5.17 9.81
CA GLY A 369 -7.84 -6.14 9.61
C GLY A 369 -9.05 -5.92 10.53
N ASP A 370 -9.38 -6.93 11.35
CA ASP A 370 -10.59 -6.97 12.19
C ASP A 370 -10.27 -6.92 13.70
N LEU A 371 -10.97 -6.04 14.42
CA LEU A 371 -10.77 -5.79 15.85
C LEU A 371 -11.12 -7.03 16.70
N GLY A 372 -12.25 -7.69 16.42
CA GLY A 372 -12.68 -8.88 17.16
C GLY A 372 -11.67 -10.03 17.01
N SER A 373 -11.26 -10.30 15.77
CA SER A 373 -10.26 -11.31 15.42
C SER A 373 -8.89 -11.04 16.03
N LEU A 374 -8.52 -9.77 16.29
CA LEU A 374 -7.29 -9.44 17.02
C LEU A 374 -7.46 -9.61 18.54
N ARG A 375 -8.60 -9.22 19.12
CA ARG A 375 -8.93 -9.46 20.54
C ARG A 375 -8.90 -10.96 20.86
N ASP A 376 -9.52 -11.79 20.03
CA ASP A 376 -9.55 -13.25 20.22
C ASP A 376 -8.18 -13.92 20.08
N ARG A 377 -7.36 -13.46 19.11
CA ARG A 377 -5.96 -13.91 19.01
C ARG A 377 -5.15 -13.51 20.25
N THR A 378 -5.36 -12.29 20.79
CA THR A 378 -4.72 -11.86 22.03
C THR A 378 -5.16 -12.70 23.22
N ARG A 379 -6.47 -12.96 23.37
CA ARG A 379 -7.01 -13.80 24.45
C ARG A 379 -6.47 -15.23 24.40
N LYS A 380 -6.33 -15.81 23.19
CA LYS A 380 -5.71 -17.13 22.97
C LYS A 380 -4.20 -17.14 23.32
N LEU A 381 -3.47 -16.10 22.95
CA LEU A 381 -2.05 -15.93 23.32
C LEU A 381 -1.88 -15.84 24.85
N LEU A 382 -2.71 -15.02 25.51
CA LEU A 382 -2.68 -14.87 26.97
C LEU A 382 -3.05 -16.16 27.71
N ALA A 383 -4.01 -16.95 27.18
CA ALA A 383 -4.38 -18.25 27.74
C ALA A 383 -3.28 -19.32 27.55
N GLY A 384 -2.50 -19.23 26.47
CA GLY A 384 -1.34 -20.10 26.20
C GLY A 384 -0.02 -19.59 26.79
N LYS A 385 -0.03 -18.54 27.62
CA LYS A 385 1.16 -17.86 28.10
C LYS A 385 2.01 -18.75 29.04
N PRO A 386 3.31 -18.97 28.79
CA PRO A 386 4.22 -19.53 29.78
C PRO A 386 4.48 -18.51 30.91
N ALA A 387 4.47 -18.97 32.15
CA ALA A 387 4.42 -18.11 33.35
C ALA A 387 5.49 -17.00 33.40
N ASP A 388 6.69 -17.29 32.89
CA ASP A 388 7.89 -16.44 33.00
C ASP A 388 8.11 -15.50 31.78
N ALA A 389 7.22 -15.52 30.78
CA ALA A 389 7.38 -14.69 29.59
C ALA A 389 6.82 -13.26 29.76
N ASP A 390 7.48 -12.29 29.14
CA ASP A 390 6.96 -10.94 28.98
C ASP A 390 5.82 -10.93 27.95
N ILE A 391 4.66 -10.40 28.38
CA ILE A 391 3.44 -10.30 27.56
C ILE A 391 3.67 -9.32 26.39
N VAL A 392 4.38 -8.22 26.62
CA VAL A 392 4.59 -7.17 25.63
C VAL A 392 5.45 -7.69 24.48
N VAL A 393 6.55 -8.38 24.81
CA VAL A 393 7.45 -9.02 23.84
C VAL A 393 6.73 -10.12 23.04
N LEU A 394 5.88 -10.93 23.71
CA LEU A 394 5.06 -11.94 23.01
C LEU A 394 4.04 -11.31 22.06
N MET A 395 3.37 -10.23 22.46
CA MET A 395 2.41 -9.51 21.63
C MET A 395 3.07 -8.83 20.43
N GLU A 396 4.28 -8.29 20.59
CA GLU A 396 5.03 -7.71 19.48
C GLU A 396 5.44 -8.79 18.47
N HIS A 397 6.02 -9.91 18.92
CA HIS A 397 6.48 -10.96 18.01
C HIS A 397 5.36 -11.78 17.35
N GLN A 398 4.24 -12.04 18.03
CA GLN A 398 3.17 -12.90 17.49
C GLN A 398 1.97 -12.16 16.90
N LEU A 399 1.68 -10.95 17.40
CA LEU A 399 0.52 -10.17 16.97
C LEU A 399 0.92 -8.86 16.27
N GLY A 400 2.17 -8.42 16.36
CA GLY A 400 2.65 -7.15 15.82
C GLY A 400 2.22 -5.92 16.64
N ILE A 401 1.68 -6.10 17.84
CA ILE A 401 1.25 -4.99 18.72
C ILE A 401 2.49 -4.46 19.45
N ARG A 402 2.79 -3.17 19.29
CA ARG A 402 4.05 -2.57 19.76
C ARG A 402 4.02 -2.26 21.24
N ALA A 403 5.21 -2.14 21.85
CA ALA A 403 5.34 -1.91 23.29
C ALA A 403 4.55 -0.68 23.81
N HIS A 404 4.48 0.42 23.05
CA HIS A 404 3.73 1.62 23.46
C HIS A 404 2.21 1.47 23.38
N SER A 405 1.68 0.56 22.54
CA SER A 405 0.24 0.29 22.43
C SER A 405 -0.21 -0.93 23.24
N ALA A 406 0.71 -1.83 23.60
CA ALA A 406 0.43 -3.04 24.35
C ALA A 406 -0.30 -2.80 25.68
N GLN A 407 0.11 -1.82 26.49
CA GLN A 407 -0.54 -1.52 27.77
C GLN A 407 -2.00 -1.07 27.58
N ALA A 408 -2.22 -0.04 26.74
CA ALA A 408 -3.56 0.43 26.42
C ALA A 408 -4.45 -0.66 25.80
N TRP A 409 -3.87 -1.59 25.04
CA TRP A 409 -4.58 -2.73 24.46
C TRP A 409 -5.02 -3.75 25.51
N LEU A 410 -4.15 -4.05 26.49
CA LEU A 410 -4.48 -4.90 27.63
C LEU A 410 -5.56 -4.27 28.51
N ASP A 411 -5.48 -2.96 28.76
CA ASP A 411 -6.48 -2.21 29.51
C ASP A 411 -7.85 -2.20 28.79
N ALA A 412 -7.86 -2.01 27.46
CA ALA A 412 -9.08 -2.12 26.64
C ALA A 412 -9.67 -3.56 26.63
N LEU A 413 -8.82 -4.59 26.61
CA LEU A 413 -9.26 -5.98 26.78
C LEU A 413 -9.86 -6.24 28.17
N ALA A 414 -9.28 -5.66 29.23
CA ALA A 414 -9.77 -5.79 30.60
C ALA A 414 -11.07 -5.00 30.86
N ALA A 415 -11.33 -3.92 30.13
CA ALA A 415 -12.59 -3.18 30.15
C ALA A 415 -13.74 -3.91 29.42
N THR A 416 -13.40 -4.80 28.48
CA THR A 416 -14.38 -5.52 27.63
C THR A 416 -15.41 -6.37 28.40
N PRO A 417 -15.04 -7.23 29.39
CA PRO A 417 -16.01 -8.10 30.07
C PRO A 417 -17.17 -7.34 30.73
N ALA A 418 -16.93 -6.09 31.18
CA ALA A 418 -17.98 -5.28 31.78
C ALA A 418 -18.96 -4.69 30.75
N GLN A 419 -18.59 -4.54 29.48
CA GLN A 419 -19.48 -3.98 28.44
C GLN A 419 -20.27 -5.05 27.67
N GLU A 420 -19.78 -6.29 27.60
CA GLU A 420 -20.57 -7.42 27.06
C GLU A 420 -21.64 -7.90 28.06
N GLU A 421 -21.41 -7.78 29.37
CA GLU A 421 -22.43 -8.06 30.41
C GLU A 421 -23.35 -6.87 30.71
N ALA A 422 -22.96 -5.62 30.39
CA ALA A 422 -23.80 -4.43 30.59
C ALA A 422 -24.87 -4.20 29.49
N PHE A 423 -25.06 -5.15 28.57
CA PHE A 423 -26.26 -5.24 27.74
C PHE A 423 -27.30 -6.19 28.37
N GLU A 424 -27.58 -5.99 29.67
CA GLU A 424 -28.89 -6.40 30.20
C GLU A 424 -29.97 -5.79 29.29
N PRO A 425 -30.97 -6.57 28.86
CA PRO A 425 -32.08 -6.02 28.08
C PRO A 425 -32.90 -5.12 29.02
N ALA A 426 -32.61 -3.82 28.99
CA ALA A 426 -33.43 -2.80 29.62
C ALA A 426 -34.87 -3.01 29.14
N ALA A 427 -35.73 -3.45 30.04
CA ALA A 427 -37.07 -3.87 29.70
C ALA A 427 -37.89 -2.68 29.19
N GLU A 428 -37.98 -2.52 27.87
CA GLU A 428 -38.85 -1.54 27.25
C GLU A 428 -40.30 -1.90 27.58
N THR A 429 -40.79 -1.29 28.66
CA THR A 429 -42.19 -1.29 29.05
C THR A 429 -43.03 -0.85 27.86
N THR A 430 -43.75 -1.81 27.29
CA THR A 430 -44.46 -1.67 26.03
C THR A 430 -45.59 -0.65 26.20
N ARG A 431 -45.35 0.61 25.81
CA ARG A 431 -46.36 1.68 25.88
C ARG A 431 -47.40 1.43 24.78
N GLN A 432 -48.45 0.72 25.17
CA GLN A 432 -49.57 0.35 24.33
C GLN A 432 -50.20 1.58 23.67
N LEU A 433 -50.22 1.63 22.33
CA LEU A 433 -51.19 2.48 21.62
C LEU A 433 -52.57 1.82 21.68
N PRO A 434 -53.66 2.59 21.93
CA PRO A 434 -54.97 2.02 22.19
C PRO A 434 -55.64 1.46 20.92
N ARG A 435 -56.38 0.36 21.14
CA ARG A 435 -57.17 -0.38 20.13
C ARG A 435 -58.15 0.52 19.37
N ARG A 436 -58.28 0.27 18.06
CA ARG A 436 -59.56 0.35 17.34
C ARG A 436 -59.89 -0.99 16.69
N THR A 437 -61.00 -1.57 17.11
CA THR A 437 -61.70 -2.72 16.51
C THR A 437 -62.84 -2.20 15.60
N PRO A 438 -63.67 -3.07 14.98
CA PRO A 438 -63.34 -4.18 14.07
C PRO A 438 -64.14 -4.08 12.75
N GLY A 439 -63.79 -4.85 11.71
CA GLY A 439 -64.58 -4.83 10.46
C GLY A 439 -64.28 -5.92 9.41
N ALA A 440 -65.05 -7.01 9.48
CA ALA A 440 -65.49 -7.91 8.38
C ALA A 440 -64.46 -8.65 7.47
N ASN A 441 -64.67 -9.97 7.38
CA ASN A 441 -64.28 -10.91 6.30
C ASN A 441 -62.77 -11.19 6.09
N GLY A 442 -62.29 -12.44 6.01
CA GLY A 442 -62.93 -13.74 6.19
C GLY A 442 -62.05 -14.90 5.67
N HIS A 443 -62.29 -16.11 6.20
CA HIS A 443 -61.80 -17.44 5.77
C HIS A 443 -60.51 -18.01 6.39
N HIS A 444 -60.51 -19.34 6.57
CA HIS A 444 -59.60 -20.12 7.42
C HIS A 444 -58.76 -21.14 6.64
N ARG A 445 -57.51 -21.37 7.08
CA ARG A 445 -56.73 -22.64 7.07
C ARG A 445 -55.36 -22.37 7.71
N GLY A 446 -54.77 -23.16 8.62
CA GLY A 446 -55.29 -24.29 9.38
C GLY A 446 -54.17 -25.23 9.90
N GLY A 447 -53.73 -25.07 11.17
CA GLY A 447 -52.83 -25.98 11.92
C GLY A 447 -51.34 -25.98 11.49
N GLN A 448 -50.34 -26.24 12.35
CA GLN A 448 -50.27 -26.49 13.81
C GLN A 448 -48.97 -25.85 14.39
N PRO A 449 -48.86 -25.65 15.72
CA PRO A 449 -47.66 -25.09 16.34
C PRO A 449 -46.52 -26.11 16.47
N ILE A 450 -45.28 -25.64 16.30
CA ILE A 450 -44.04 -26.42 16.50
C ILE A 450 -43.80 -26.63 18.01
N PRO A 451 -43.49 -27.85 18.49
CA PRO A 451 -43.21 -28.09 19.90
C PRO A 451 -41.87 -27.47 20.32
N GLN A 452 -41.86 -26.71 21.41
CA GLN A 452 -40.61 -26.26 22.04
C GLN A 452 -39.97 -27.42 22.79
N VAL A 453 -38.73 -27.76 22.43
CA VAL A 453 -37.95 -28.82 23.08
C VAL A 453 -37.16 -28.21 24.23
N ASN A 454 -37.41 -28.68 25.46
CA ASN A 454 -36.67 -28.25 26.64
C ASN A 454 -35.24 -28.82 26.63
N ALA A 455 -34.24 -27.97 26.86
CA ALA A 455 -32.82 -28.35 26.86
C ALA A 455 -32.41 -29.36 27.95
N SER A 456 -33.29 -29.67 28.90
CA SER A 456 -33.06 -30.57 30.04
C SER A 456 -33.33 -32.05 29.77
N SER A 457 -33.67 -32.46 28.53
CA SER A 457 -33.89 -33.87 28.16
C SER A 457 -32.84 -34.45 27.19
N ILE A 458 -31.69 -33.80 27.04
CA ILE A 458 -30.60 -34.29 26.16
C ILE A 458 -29.77 -35.32 26.93
N ASP A 459 -29.88 -36.59 26.56
CA ASP A 459 -29.11 -37.67 27.18
C ASP A 459 -27.61 -37.53 26.82
N PRO A 460 -26.72 -37.29 27.81
CA PRO A 460 -25.31 -37.01 27.55
C PRO A 460 -24.57 -38.20 26.93
N ARG A 461 -25.07 -39.43 27.06
CA ARG A 461 -24.47 -40.60 26.38
C ARG A 461 -24.74 -40.62 24.88
N ALA A 462 -25.91 -40.16 24.44
CA ALA A 462 -26.21 -40.03 23.01
C ALA A 462 -25.35 -38.95 22.36
N ALA A 463 -25.17 -37.81 23.03
CA ALA A 463 -24.31 -36.72 22.56
C ALA A 463 -22.82 -37.13 22.47
N LEU A 464 -22.31 -37.90 23.44
CA LEU A 464 -20.94 -38.45 23.39
C LEU A 464 -20.74 -39.51 22.31
N ALA A 465 -21.76 -40.30 21.99
CA ALA A 465 -21.71 -41.26 20.89
C ALA A 465 -21.60 -40.55 19.53
N THR A 466 -22.37 -39.48 19.32
CA THR A 466 -22.26 -38.67 18.09
C THR A 466 -20.93 -37.92 17.99
N LEU A 467 -20.40 -37.39 19.09
CA LEU A 467 -19.07 -36.76 19.12
C LEU A 467 -17.94 -37.76 18.86
N SER A 468 -18.02 -38.98 19.39
CA SER A 468 -17.03 -40.03 19.12
C SER A 468 -17.05 -40.51 17.67
N ALA A 469 -18.24 -40.55 17.04
CA ALA A 469 -18.37 -40.85 15.61
C ALA A 469 -17.77 -39.76 14.72
N LEU A 470 -17.77 -38.50 15.17
CA LEU A 470 -17.15 -37.36 14.49
C LEU A 470 -15.63 -37.23 14.72
N SER A 471 -15.06 -37.87 15.75
CA SER A 471 -13.61 -37.80 16.04
C SER A 471 -12.77 -38.94 15.42
N GLY A 472 -13.39 -39.81 14.62
CA GLY A 472 -12.79 -41.06 14.14
C GLY A 472 -11.87 -40.97 12.93
N ASN A 473 -10.75 -40.23 13.00
CA ASN A 473 -9.44 -40.68 12.47
C ASN A 473 -8.32 -39.64 12.62
N SER A 474 -7.42 -39.87 13.58
CA SER A 474 -6.01 -39.44 13.52
C SER A 474 -5.20 -40.16 14.59
N ARG A 475 -4.37 -41.14 14.20
CA ARG A 475 -3.29 -41.72 15.02
C ARG A 475 -2.09 -42.14 14.15
N PRO A 476 -0.87 -42.22 14.74
CA PRO A 476 0.24 -41.45 14.19
C PRO A 476 1.40 -42.30 13.67
N HIS A 477 2.23 -41.71 12.81
CA HIS A 477 3.58 -42.22 12.50
C HIS A 477 4.62 -41.09 12.55
N LEU A 478 5.86 -41.47 12.88
CA LEU A 478 6.95 -40.56 13.21
C LEU A 478 7.56 -39.88 11.97
N ILE A 479 8.05 -38.66 12.21
CA ILE A 479 9.29 -38.06 11.67
C ILE A 479 9.80 -38.66 10.34
N THR A 480 9.55 -37.96 9.23
CA THR A 480 10.53 -37.83 8.13
C THR A 480 10.18 -36.63 7.27
N SER A 481 11.18 -35.81 6.93
CA SER A 481 11.00 -34.60 6.14
C SER A 481 10.76 -34.95 4.66
N GLN A 482 9.51 -34.96 4.21
CA GLN A 482 9.17 -34.87 2.78
C GLN A 482 8.04 -33.85 2.55
N ARG A 483 8.22 -33.04 1.51
CA ARG A 483 7.33 -31.94 1.12
C ARG A 483 6.05 -32.53 0.52
N ALA A 484 4.91 -32.38 1.21
CA ALA A 484 3.62 -32.75 0.64
C ALA A 484 3.33 -31.93 -0.63
N PRO A 485 2.69 -32.51 -1.66
CA PRO A 485 2.17 -31.75 -2.80
C PRO A 485 1.12 -30.74 -2.34
N LEU A 486 0.99 -29.64 -3.08
CA LEU A 486 -0.16 -28.74 -2.92
C LEU A 486 -1.46 -29.54 -3.15
N PRO A 487 -2.54 -29.28 -2.39
CA PRO A 487 -3.85 -29.83 -2.72
C PRO A 487 -4.27 -29.33 -4.11
N PRO A 488 -4.98 -30.15 -4.92
CA PRO A 488 -5.51 -29.69 -6.19
C PRO A 488 -6.54 -28.58 -5.98
N PRO A 489 -6.78 -27.70 -6.98
CA PRO A 489 -7.88 -26.74 -6.91
C PRO A 489 -9.21 -27.49 -6.72
N THR A 490 -10.07 -26.99 -5.84
CA THR A 490 -11.33 -27.63 -5.46
C THR A 490 -12.39 -27.49 -6.56
N SER A 491 -12.33 -28.36 -7.57
CA SER A 491 -13.34 -28.43 -8.64
C SER A 491 -14.76 -28.64 -8.09
N PRO A 492 -15.82 -28.17 -8.77
CA PRO A 492 -17.21 -28.35 -8.34
C PRO A 492 -17.63 -29.84 -8.18
N THR A 493 -16.96 -30.74 -8.90
CA THR A 493 -17.12 -32.20 -8.77
C THR A 493 -16.58 -32.79 -7.46
N THR A 494 -15.65 -32.09 -6.80
CA THR A 494 -14.93 -32.61 -5.61
C THR A 494 -15.49 -32.07 -4.30
N ASP A 495 -16.02 -30.84 -4.27
CA ASP A 495 -16.73 -30.28 -3.12
C ASP A 495 -17.99 -29.52 -3.57
N PRO A 496 -19.11 -30.21 -3.86
CA PRO A 496 -20.33 -29.55 -4.31
C PRO A 496 -20.99 -28.67 -3.23
N SER A 497 -20.52 -28.71 -1.97
CA SER A 497 -21.08 -27.90 -0.89
C SER A 497 -20.61 -26.45 -0.91
N ARG A 498 -19.50 -26.15 -1.60
CA ARG A 498 -18.92 -24.80 -1.73
C ARG A 498 -19.33 -24.05 -3.00
N TRP A 499 -19.90 -24.73 -3.98
CA TRP A 499 -20.18 -24.16 -5.30
C TRP A 499 -21.67 -23.88 -5.49
N GLN A 500 -22.02 -22.61 -5.61
CA GLN A 500 -23.37 -22.19 -5.94
C GLN A 500 -23.60 -22.33 -7.45
N ARG A 501 -24.61 -23.11 -7.84
CA ARG A 501 -25.02 -23.25 -9.23
C ARG A 501 -25.96 -22.12 -9.65
N ILE A 502 -25.71 -21.54 -10.81
CA ILE A 502 -26.47 -20.45 -11.42
C ILE A 502 -26.85 -20.85 -12.85
N GLU A 503 -28.10 -20.63 -13.24
CA GLU A 503 -28.55 -20.81 -14.62
C GLU A 503 -28.42 -19.48 -15.38
N VAL A 504 -27.74 -19.48 -16.52
CA VAL A 504 -27.43 -18.26 -17.28
C VAL A 504 -28.63 -17.87 -18.14
N THR A 505 -29.16 -16.68 -17.93
CA THR A 505 -30.24 -16.11 -18.75
C THR A 505 -29.70 -15.02 -19.68
N SER A 506 -30.46 -14.70 -20.73
CA SER A 506 -30.21 -13.53 -21.59
C SER A 506 -30.33 -12.19 -20.86
N GLU A 507 -30.76 -12.17 -19.60
CA GLU A 507 -30.76 -11.01 -18.72
C GLU A 507 -29.46 -10.91 -17.91
N HIS A 508 -28.93 -12.03 -17.42
CA HIS A 508 -27.64 -12.05 -16.72
C HIS A 508 -26.49 -11.60 -17.65
N LEU A 509 -26.55 -11.94 -18.94
CA LEU A 509 -25.60 -11.44 -19.96
C LEU A 509 -25.76 -9.95 -20.30
N ARG A 510 -26.89 -9.33 -19.93
CA ARG A 510 -27.13 -7.88 -20.04
C ARG A 510 -26.88 -7.14 -18.71
N GLY A 511 -26.32 -7.82 -17.71
CA GLY A 511 -26.00 -7.22 -16.42
C GLY A 511 -27.16 -7.13 -15.44
N ALA A 512 -28.23 -7.93 -15.63
CA ALA A 512 -29.27 -8.06 -14.62
C ALA A 512 -28.73 -8.74 -13.35
N PRO A 513 -29.25 -8.38 -12.16
CA PRO A 513 -28.79 -8.96 -10.90
C PRO A 513 -29.17 -10.44 -10.78
N VAL A 514 -28.29 -11.24 -10.18
CA VAL A 514 -28.43 -12.69 -10.08
C VAL A 514 -28.68 -13.08 -8.63
N ALA A 515 -29.88 -13.58 -8.33
CA ALA A 515 -30.23 -14.06 -6.99
C ALA A 515 -29.44 -15.32 -6.60
N VAL A 516 -29.00 -15.37 -5.35
CA VAL A 516 -28.36 -16.54 -4.73
C VAL A 516 -29.11 -16.95 -3.46
N PRO A 517 -29.00 -18.21 -3.00
CA PRO A 517 -29.65 -18.67 -1.78
C PRO A 517 -29.09 -17.98 -0.52
N GLU A 518 -29.97 -17.71 0.45
CA GLU A 518 -29.61 -17.09 1.73
C GLU A 518 -28.56 -17.88 2.51
N GLY A 519 -28.62 -19.21 2.46
CA GLY A 519 -27.62 -20.08 3.10
C GLY A 519 -26.20 -19.87 2.56
N TYR A 520 -26.06 -19.62 1.25
CA TYR A 520 -24.77 -19.33 0.62
C TYR A 520 -24.22 -17.96 1.07
N ALA A 521 -25.06 -16.92 1.07
CA ALA A 521 -24.65 -15.60 1.56
C ALA A 521 -24.33 -15.61 3.07
N THR A 522 -25.05 -16.41 3.87
CA THR A 522 -24.77 -16.61 5.30
C THR A 522 -23.43 -17.31 5.52
N GLN A 523 -23.07 -18.29 4.68
CA GLN A 523 -21.78 -18.96 4.71
C GLN A 523 -20.62 -18.02 4.38
N LEU A 524 -20.86 -17.00 3.55
CA LEU A 524 -19.93 -15.88 3.29
C LEU A 524 -19.95 -14.80 4.41
N GLY A 525 -20.64 -15.04 5.52
CA GLY A 525 -20.72 -14.14 6.67
C GLY A 525 -21.59 -12.89 6.45
N MET A 526 -22.32 -12.81 5.34
CA MET A 526 -23.21 -11.67 5.07
C MET A 526 -24.48 -11.72 5.93
N ARG A 527 -25.06 -10.55 6.17
CA ARG A 527 -26.37 -10.36 6.81
C ARG A 527 -27.27 -9.50 5.91
N PRO A 528 -28.61 -9.53 6.08
CA PRO A 528 -29.51 -8.58 5.42
C PRO A 528 -29.04 -7.13 5.60
N GLY A 529 -29.05 -6.35 4.52
CA GLY A 529 -28.50 -4.98 4.47
C GLY A 529 -26.98 -4.89 4.28
N THR A 530 -26.25 -6.01 4.24
CA THR A 530 -24.79 -6.02 4.03
C THR A 530 -24.44 -6.10 2.53
N LEU A 531 -23.28 -5.55 2.17
CA LEU A 531 -22.75 -5.53 0.81
C LEU A 531 -21.29 -6.01 0.83
N LEU A 532 -20.98 -6.99 -0.02
CA LEU A 532 -19.68 -7.65 -0.11
C LEU A 532 -19.11 -7.44 -1.52
N SER A 533 -17.95 -6.78 -1.61
CA SER A 533 -17.23 -6.64 -2.88
C SER A 533 -16.24 -7.79 -3.04
N VAL A 534 -16.31 -8.48 -4.17
CA VAL A 534 -15.45 -9.62 -4.53
C VAL A 534 -14.78 -9.38 -5.88
N THR A 535 -13.57 -9.89 -6.04
CA THR A 535 -12.78 -9.75 -7.27
C THR A 535 -13.00 -11.00 -8.13
N GLY A 536 -13.74 -10.84 -9.23
CA GLY A 536 -13.99 -11.87 -10.22
C GLY A 536 -12.77 -12.18 -11.10
N PRO A 537 -12.87 -13.21 -11.96
CA PRO A 537 -11.76 -13.65 -12.79
C PRO A 537 -11.28 -12.53 -13.73
N GLY A 538 -9.99 -12.19 -13.64
CA GLY A 538 -9.38 -11.08 -14.37
C GLY A 538 -9.62 -9.70 -13.76
N ASP A 539 -9.62 -9.61 -12.43
CA ASP A 539 -9.64 -8.37 -11.64
C ASP A 539 -10.87 -7.47 -11.83
N ASN A 540 -11.99 -8.09 -12.25
CA ASN A 540 -13.29 -7.42 -12.35
C ASN A 540 -13.95 -7.31 -10.97
N ALA A 541 -14.28 -6.10 -10.53
CA ALA A 541 -15.07 -5.91 -9.31
C ALA A 541 -16.52 -6.41 -9.52
N VAL A 542 -16.93 -7.38 -8.71
CA VAL A 542 -18.30 -7.91 -8.63
C VAL A 542 -18.83 -7.63 -7.23
N VAL A 543 -20.07 -7.17 -7.14
CA VAL A 543 -20.70 -6.83 -5.86
C VAL A 543 -21.82 -7.82 -5.56
N LEU A 544 -21.83 -8.38 -4.35
CA LEU A 544 -22.91 -9.15 -3.78
C LEU A 544 -23.64 -8.28 -2.75
N VAL A 545 -24.95 -8.08 -2.90
CA VAL A 545 -25.78 -7.20 -2.07
C VAL A 545 -26.89 -8.03 -1.43
N TRP A 546 -27.09 -7.91 -0.12
CA TRP A 546 -28.27 -8.47 0.54
C TRP A 546 -29.31 -7.37 0.78
N ARG A 547 -30.40 -7.37 0.00
CA ARG A 547 -31.59 -6.52 0.25
C ARG A 547 -32.66 -7.37 0.94
N ASP A 548 -33.75 -7.68 0.25
CA ASP A 548 -34.76 -8.66 0.70
C ASP A 548 -34.23 -10.10 0.55
N HIS A 549 -33.41 -10.35 -0.48
CA HIS A 549 -32.65 -11.57 -0.71
C HIS A 549 -31.23 -11.20 -1.21
N PRO A 550 -30.24 -12.10 -1.14
CA PRO A 550 -28.90 -11.82 -1.63
C PRO A 550 -28.82 -11.96 -3.15
N VAL A 551 -28.25 -10.93 -3.80
CA VAL A 551 -28.11 -10.81 -5.25
C VAL A 551 -26.71 -10.34 -5.64
N PHE A 552 -26.09 -10.98 -6.62
CA PHE A 552 -24.95 -10.38 -7.32
C PHE A 552 -25.47 -9.24 -8.20
N ASP A 553 -24.94 -8.04 -8.07
CA ASP A 553 -25.42 -6.83 -8.76
C ASP A 553 -25.22 -6.93 -10.29
N SER A 554 -24.08 -7.50 -10.72
CA SER A 554 -23.86 -7.96 -12.10
C SER A 554 -22.78 -9.02 -12.18
N LEU A 555 -23.08 -10.17 -12.79
CA LEU A 555 -22.12 -11.21 -13.16
C LEU A 555 -21.68 -11.14 -14.64
N GLN A 556 -22.18 -10.16 -15.40
CA GLN A 556 -21.89 -10.00 -16.83
C GLN A 556 -20.40 -10.10 -17.20
N PRO A 557 -19.44 -9.39 -16.54
CA PRO A 557 -18.02 -9.48 -16.94
C PRO A 557 -17.43 -10.88 -16.74
N VAL A 558 -17.94 -11.64 -15.76
CA VAL A 558 -17.52 -13.01 -15.48
C VAL A 558 -18.09 -13.98 -16.52
N LEU A 559 -19.38 -13.86 -16.81
CA LEU A 559 -20.09 -14.69 -17.79
C LEU A 559 -19.55 -14.48 -19.22
N MET A 560 -19.27 -13.23 -19.60
CA MET A 560 -18.66 -12.90 -20.90
C MET A 560 -17.26 -13.51 -21.02
N ARG A 561 -16.44 -13.47 -19.97
CA ARG A 561 -15.09 -14.05 -19.99
C ARG A 561 -15.11 -15.58 -20.10
N LEU A 562 -16.12 -16.24 -19.53
CA LEU A 562 -16.34 -17.68 -19.66
C LEU A 562 -16.99 -18.09 -21.00
N ASN A 563 -17.34 -17.14 -21.88
CA ASN A 563 -18.13 -17.37 -23.10
C ASN A 563 -19.47 -18.09 -22.85
N ALA A 564 -20.06 -17.90 -21.66
CA ALA A 564 -21.30 -18.55 -21.27
C ALA A 564 -22.49 -18.07 -22.11
N ARG A 565 -23.38 -19.00 -22.48
CA ARG A 565 -24.57 -18.80 -23.30
C ARG A 565 -25.84 -18.85 -22.46
N PRO A 566 -26.96 -18.26 -22.92
CA PRO A 566 -28.26 -18.48 -22.29
C PRO A 566 -28.61 -19.98 -22.28
N GLY A 567 -28.92 -20.52 -21.11
CA GLY A 567 -29.15 -21.95 -20.86
C GLY A 567 -27.96 -22.70 -20.26
N ASP A 568 -26.76 -22.11 -20.21
CA ASP A 568 -25.61 -22.73 -19.55
C ASP A 568 -25.78 -22.71 -18.02
N GLN A 569 -25.30 -23.74 -17.35
CA GLN A 569 -25.16 -23.75 -15.89
C GLN A 569 -23.74 -23.28 -15.54
N VAL A 570 -23.58 -22.28 -14.69
CA VAL A 570 -22.29 -21.80 -14.20
C VAL A 570 -22.21 -22.06 -12.70
N TYR A 571 -21.10 -22.64 -12.26
CA TYR A 571 -20.79 -22.83 -10.86
C TYR A 571 -19.93 -21.67 -10.38
N VAL A 572 -20.32 -21.06 -9.27
CA VAL A 572 -19.66 -19.89 -8.69
C VAL A 572 -19.33 -20.18 -7.23
N THR A 573 -18.13 -19.81 -6.79
CA THR A 573 -17.75 -19.80 -5.38
C THR A 573 -16.98 -18.53 -5.03
N VAL A 574 -16.91 -18.21 -3.74
CA VAL A 574 -16.18 -17.06 -3.21
C VAL A 574 -15.24 -17.56 -2.13
N ASP A 575 -13.95 -17.38 -2.32
CA ASP A 575 -12.92 -17.67 -1.34
C ASP A 575 -12.22 -16.37 -0.92
N GLY A 576 -12.45 -15.96 0.33
CA GLY A 576 -12.06 -14.66 0.86
C GLY A 576 -12.62 -13.50 0.03
N TYR A 577 -11.76 -12.88 -0.78
CA TYR A 577 -12.09 -11.75 -1.67
C TYR A 577 -12.10 -12.12 -3.15
N ARG A 578 -11.86 -13.39 -3.52
CA ARG A 578 -11.87 -13.84 -4.93
C ARG A 578 -13.16 -14.60 -5.23
N LEU A 579 -13.78 -14.25 -6.35
CA LEU A 579 -14.91 -14.95 -6.92
C LEU A 579 -14.39 -15.87 -8.03
N GLU A 580 -14.49 -17.18 -7.84
CA GLU A 580 -14.20 -18.17 -8.86
C GLU A 580 -15.49 -18.56 -9.59
N ALA A 581 -15.40 -18.77 -10.89
CA ALA A 581 -16.53 -19.20 -11.70
C ALA A 581 -16.06 -20.18 -12.78
N GLN A 582 -16.79 -21.29 -12.94
CA GLN A 582 -16.47 -22.38 -13.86
C GLN A 582 -17.75 -22.87 -14.56
N LEU A 583 -17.62 -23.23 -15.83
CA LEU A 583 -18.63 -24.02 -16.54
C LEU A 583 -18.44 -25.51 -16.21
N PRO A 584 -19.51 -26.33 -16.15
CA PRO A 584 -19.38 -27.78 -16.15
C PRO A 584 -18.62 -28.21 -17.41
N SER A 585 -17.61 -29.06 -17.22
CA SER A 585 -16.83 -29.69 -18.30
C SER A 585 -17.57 -30.86 -18.93
#